data_AF-A0A2J8X4A8-F1
#
_entry.id   AF-A0A2J8X4A8-F1
#
_cell.length_a   1.000
_cell.length_b   1.000
_cell.length_c   1.000
_cell.angle_alpha   90.00
_cell.angle_beta   90.00
_cell.angle_gamma   90.00
#
_symmetry.space_group_name_H-M   'P 1'
#
loop_
_entity.id
_entity.type
_entity.pdbx_description
1 polymer ?
#
loop_
_entity_poly.entity_id
_entity_poly.type
_entity_poly.pdbx_seq_one_letter_code
_entity_poly.pdbx_strand_id
1 'polypeptide(L)'
;ETPENLSNGTSSNVEAAKRLAKRLYQLDRFKRSDVAKHLGKNNEFSKLVAEEYLKFFDFTGMTLDQSLRYFFKAFSLVGETQERERVLIHFSNRYFYCNPDTIASQDGVHCLTCAIMLLNTDLHGHNIGKKMTCQEFIANLQGVNEGVDFSKDLLKVLWD
;
A
#
# COMPACT_ATOMS: atom_id res chain seq x y z
N GLU A 1 25.26 30.16 -18.49
CA GLU A 1 23.86 30.03 -18.02
C GLU A 1 23.83 29.09 -16.82
N THR A 2 23.20 29.52 -15.74
CA THR A 2 23.30 28.98 -14.37
C THR A 2 22.38 27.75 -14.17
N PRO A 3 22.77 26.75 -13.36
CA PRO A 3 21.94 25.56 -13.07
C PRO A 3 20.88 25.78 -11.97
N GLU A 4 20.59 27.02 -11.58
CA GLU A 4 19.77 27.33 -10.38
C GLU A 4 18.25 27.20 -10.54
N ASN A 5 17.73 26.94 -11.75
CA ASN A 5 16.27 26.90 -11.98
C ASN A 5 15.60 25.53 -11.76
N LEU A 6 16.35 24.42 -11.70
CA LEU A 6 15.74 23.09 -11.51
C LEU A 6 15.44 22.76 -10.04
N SER A 7 16.23 23.26 -9.07
CA SER A 7 16.03 22.89 -7.66
C SER A 7 14.80 23.57 -7.03
N ASN A 8 14.50 24.80 -7.46
CA ASN A 8 13.45 25.63 -6.88
C ASN A 8 12.04 25.09 -7.22
N GLY A 9 11.86 24.56 -8.44
CA GLY A 9 10.61 23.93 -8.88
C GLY A 9 10.30 22.63 -8.13
N THR A 10 11.32 21.78 -7.93
CA THR A 10 11.18 20.51 -7.20
C THR A 10 10.85 20.75 -5.72
N SER A 11 11.52 21.70 -5.05
CA SER A 11 11.23 22.05 -3.65
C SER A 11 9.81 22.60 -3.47
N SER A 12 9.35 23.46 -4.39
CA SER A 12 7.98 24.00 -4.36
C SER A 12 6.91 22.89 -4.50
N ASN A 13 7.17 21.93 -5.39
CA ASN A 13 6.27 20.78 -5.60
C ASN A 13 6.20 19.86 -4.37
N VAL A 14 7.34 19.61 -3.70
CA VAL A 14 7.37 18.82 -2.46
C VAL A 14 6.56 19.51 -1.35
N GLU A 15 6.74 20.81 -1.16
CA GLU A 15 5.97 21.55 -0.14
C GLU A 15 4.47 21.60 -0.46
N ALA A 16 4.10 21.70 -1.75
CA ALA A 16 2.71 21.57 -2.17
C ALA A 16 2.15 20.17 -1.91
N ALA A 17 2.93 19.12 -2.18
CA ALA A 17 2.56 17.73 -1.93
C ALA A 17 2.33 17.48 -0.44
N LYS A 18 3.23 17.94 0.44
CA LYS A 18 3.08 17.87 1.91
C LYS A 18 1.80 18.53 2.39
N ARG A 19 1.48 19.73 1.89
CA ARG A 19 0.24 20.44 2.25
C ARG A 19 -1.00 19.67 1.83
N LEU A 20 -1.01 19.14 0.61
CA LEU A 20 -2.15 18.34 0.14
C LEU A 20 -2.27 17.03 0.91
N ALA A 21 -1.18 16.30 1.13
CA ALA A 21 -1.14 15.08 1.92
C ALA A 21 -1.73 15.29 3.33
N LYS A 22 -1.31 16.37 4.02
CA LYS A 22 -1.86 16.72 5.34
C LYS A 22 -3.37 16.95 5.30
N ARG A 23 -3.86 17.71 4.31
CA ARG A 23 -5.30 17.98 4.17
C ARG A 23 -6.10 16.72 3.84
N LEU A 24 -5.56 15.83 3.00
CA LEU A 24 -6.16 14.51 2.72
C LEU A 24 -6.22 13.66 3.98
N TYR A 25 -5.17 13.63 4.80
CA TYR A 25 -5.11 12.83 6.02
C TYR A 25 -6.10 13.33 7.09
N GLN A 26 -6.22 14.65 7.22
CA GLN A 26 -7.16 15.29 8.15
C GLN A 26 -8.60 15.39 7.61
N LEU A 27 -8.84 14.94 6.37
CA LEU A 27 -10.11 15.11 5.65
C LEU A 27 -10.59 16.58 5.59
N ASP A 28 -9.66 17.54 5.52
CA ASP A 28 -9.96 18.97 5.43
C ASP A 28 -10.52 19.32 4.04
N ARG A 29 -11.86 19.40 3.98
CA ARG A 29 -12.66 19.59 2.75
C ARG A 29 -12.55 18.43 1.76
N PHE A 30 -12.20 17.23 2.23
CA PHE A 30 -12.15 16.01 1.43
C PHE A 30 -13.00 14.91 2.06
N LYS A 31 -13.60 14.06 1.23
CA LYS A 31 -14.25 12.83 1.69
C LYS A 31 -13.25 11.68 1.68
N ARG A 32 -13.53 10.63 2.45
CA ARG A 32 -12.73 9.38 2.46
C ARG A 32 -12.64 8.73 1.08
N SER A 33 -13.62 8.93 0.21
CA SER A 33 -13.63 8.44 -1.18
C SER A 33 -12.70 9.22 -2.12
N ASP A 34 -12.27 10.43 -1.74
CA ASP A 34 -11.45 11.29 -2.60
C ASP A 34 -9.96 10.98 -2.43
N VAL A 35 -9.55 10.53 -1.24
CA VAL A 35 -8.15 10.23 -0.91
C VAL A 35 -7.56 9.25 -1.91
N ALA A 36 -8.17 8.08 -2.13
CA ALA A 36 -7.67 7.07 -3.05
C ALA A 36 -7.44 7.63 -4.47
N LYS A 37 -8.35 8.50 -4.95
CA LYS A 37 -8.24 9.14 -6.27
C LYS A 37 -7.07 10.11 -6.36
N HIS A 38 -6.66 10.73 -5.26
CA HIS A 38 -5.49 11.61 -5.24
C HIS A 38 -4.18 10.84 -5.15
N LEU A 39 -4.17 9.71 -4.46
CA LEU A 39 -2.98 8.87 -4.28
C LEU A 39 -2.75 7.92 -5.47
N GLY A 40 -3.81 7.57 -6.20
CA GLY A 40 -3.79 6.58 -7.26
C GLY A 40 -3.57 7.13 -8.67
N LYS A 41 -3.20 8.41 -8.88
CA LYS A 41 -2.97 8.93 -10.25
C LYS A 41 -1.57 8.59 -10.73
N ASN A 42 -1.45 8.34 -12.03
CA ASN A 42 -0.15 8.08 -12.66
C ASN A 42 0.55 9.40 -13.07
N ASN A 43 0.98 10.20 -12.10
CA ASN A 43 1.82 11.37 -12.33
C ASN A 43 2.73 11.65 -11.13
N GLU A 44 3.84 12.36 -11.37
CA GLU A 44 4.87 12.62 -10.36
C GLU A 44 4.34 13.36 -9.13
N PHE A 45 3.46 14.33 -9.31
CA PHE A 45 2.90 15.08 -8.18
C PHE A 45 2.03 14.18 -7.28
N SER A 46 1.22 13.29 -7.86
CA SER A 46 0.41 12.31 -7.13
C SER A 46 1.28 11.32 -6.36
N LYS A 47 2.39 10.86 -6.95
CA LYS A 47 3.38 10.01 -6.25
C LYS A 47 3.96 10.72 -5.03
N LEU A 48 4.40 11.98 -5.18
CA LEU A 48 4.91 12.79 -4.06
C LEU A 48 3.84 12.97 -2.97
N VAL A 49 2.58 13.23 -3.36
CA VAL A 49 1.46 13.35 -2.40
C VAL A 49 1.24 12.04 -1.66
N ALA A 50 1.30 10.89 -2.34
CA ALA A 50 1.16 9.58 -1.72
C ALA A 50 2.31 9.27 -0.76
N GLU A 51 3.55 9.54 -1.15
CA GLU A 51 4.73 9.38 -0.28
C GLU A 51 4.61 10.23 0.98
N GLU A 52 4.24 11.52 0.85
CA GLU A 52 4.03 12.39 2.02
C GLU A 52 2.80 11.99 2.85
N TYR A 53 1.74 11.48 2.22
CA TYR A 53 0.54 10.98 2.92
C TYR A 53 0.87 9.74 3.76
N LEU A 54 1.65 8.80 3.21
CA LEU A 54 1.99 7.56 3.88
C LEU A 54 2.90 7.79 5.10
N LYS A 55 3.64 8.91 5.18
CA LYS A 55 4.44 9.26 6.36
C LYS A 55 3.59 9.52 7.63
N PHE A 56 2.29 9.78 7.50
CA PHE A 56 1.39 9.89 8.66
C PHE A 56 1.05 8.53 9.29
N PHE A 57 1.40 7.42 8.64
CA PHE A 57 1.19 6.08 9.16
C PHE A 57 2.50 5.54 9.69
N ASP A 58 2.53 5.22 10.99
CA ASP A 58 3.59 4.45 11.60
C ASP A 58 3.16 2.99 11.66
N PHE A 59 3.88 2.12 10.95
CA PHE A 59 3.63 0.68 10.89
C PHE A 59 4.68 -0.12 11.66
N THR A 60 5.62 0.53 12.35
CA THR A 60 6.73 -0.17 13.00
C THR A 60 6.21 -1.15 14.04
N GLY A 61 6.63 -2.42 13.92
CA GLY A 61 6.22 -3.51 14.80
C GLY A 61 4.81 -4.06 14.57
N MET A 62 4.06 -3.50 13.60
CA MET A 62 2.76 -4.04 13.19
C MET A 62 2.96 -5.15 12.15
N THR A 63 2.08 -6.15 12.16
CA THR A 63 2.02 -7.13 11.07
C THR A 63 1.45 -6.48 9.79
N LEU A 64 1.62 -7.14 8.65
CA LEU A 64 1.18 -6.61 7.36
C LEU A 64 -0.35 -6.43 7.30
N ASP A 65 -1.12 -7.39 7.82
CA ASP A 65 -2.58 -7.31 7.87
C ASP A 65 -3.07 -6.20 8.81
N GLN A 66 -2.43 -6.02 9.97
CA GLN A 66 -2.75 -4.95 10.92
C GLN A 66 -2.50 -3.59 10.29
N SER A 67 -1.37 -3.45 9.59
CA SER A 67 -0.99 -2.24 8.87
C SER A 67 -1.98 -1.91 7.76
N LEU A 68 -2.40 -2.91 6.97
CA LEU A 68 -3.44 -2.75 5.94
C LEU A 68 -4.78 -2.31 6.52
N ARG A 69 -5.23 -2.97 7.60
CA ARG A 69 -6.48 -2.60 8.30
C ARG A 69 -6.40 -1.19 8.86
N TYR A 70 -5.25 -0.80 9.42
CA TYR A 70 -5.04 0.56 9.92
C TYR A 70 -5.06 1.58 8.77
N PHE A 71 -4.39 1.29 7.66
CA PHE A 71 -4.38 2.14 6.48
C PHE A 71 -5.77 2.34 5.86
N PHE A 72 -6.56 1.27 5.68
CA PHE A 72 -7.93 1.36 5.15
C PHE A 72 -8.95 1.95 6.14
N LYS A 73 -8.62 2.10 7.42
CA LYS A 73 -9.45 2.91 8.34
C LYS A 73 -9.37 4.40 8.03
N ALA A 74 -8.33 4.88 7.35
CA ALA A 74 -8.21 6.30 7.02
C ALA A 74 -9.09 6.70 5.81
N PHE A 75 -9.26 5.82 4.82
CA PHE A 75 -9.97 6.16 3.59
C PHE A 75 -10.67 4.96 2.94
N SER A 76 -11.43 5.19 1.87
CA SER A 76 -12.07 4.12 1.10
C SER A 76 -11.29 3.87 -0.19
N LEU A 77 -10.74 2.66 -0.35
CA LEU A 77 -10.01 2.25 -1.55
C LEU A 77 -10.99 1.95 -2.71
N VAL A 78 -11.59 3.00 -3.26
CA VAL A 78 -12.51 2.96 -4.40
C VAL A 78 -11.84 3.58 -5.61
N GLY A 79 -12.03 2.99 -6.78
CA GLY A 79 -11.43 3.44 -8.03
C GLY A 79 -11.21 2.28 -8.99
N GLU A 80 -10.58 2.57 -10.13
CA GLU A 80 -10.20 1.54 -11.10
C GLU A 80 -9.11 0.63 -10.52
N THR A 81 -9.03 -0.61 -11.00
CA THR A 81 -8.04 -1.61 -10.54
C THR A 81 -6.62 -1.05 -10.56
N GLN A 82 -6.23 -0.34 -11.62
CA GLN A 82 -4.90 0.23 -11.75
C GLN A 82 -4.63 1.38 -10.76
N GLU A 83 -5.63 2.18 -10.42
CA GLU A 83 -5.48 3.24 -9.41
C GLU A 83 -5.31 2.64 -8.02
N ARG A 84 -6.12 1.63 -7.71
CA ARG A 84 -6.04 0.89 -6.44
C ARG A 84 -4.67 0.26 -6.27
N GLU A 85 -4.14 -0.35 -7.32
CA GLU A 85 -2.82 -0.98 -7.31
C GLU A 85 -1.71 0.03 -6.96
N ARG A 86 -1.73 1.22 -7.57
CA ARG A 86 -0.75 2.27 -7.24
C ARG A 86 -0.79 2.69 -5.77
N VAL A 87 -1.98 2.77 -5.18
CA VAL A 87 -2.11 3.04 -3.75
C VAL A 87 -1.51 1.91 -2.90
N LEU A 88 -1.68 0.65 -3.31
CA LEU A 88 -1.09 -0.51 -2.63
C LEU A 88 0.43 -0.55 -2.75
N ILE A 89 1.00 -0.11 -3.87
CA ILE A 89 2.46 0.05 -4.02
C ILE A 89 2.98 1.05 -2.97
N HIS A 90 2.39 2.24 -2.87
CA HIS A 90 2.81 3.22 -1.87
C HIS A 90 2.69 2.71 -0.43
N PHE A 91 1.61 1.97 -0.12
CA PHE A 91 1.47 1.27 1.16
C PHE A 91 2.61 0.28 1.41
N SER A 92 2.93 -0.57 0.41
CA SER A 92 3.96 -1.60 0.52
C SER A 92 5.33 -0.99 0.79
N ASN A 93 5.66 0.10 0.10
CA ASN A 93 6.90 0.86 0.30
C ASN A 93 6.98 1.41 1.73
N ARG A 94 5.87 1.95 2.26
CA ARG A 94 5.84 2.49 3.62
C ARG A 94 5.95 1.37 4.67
N TYR A 95 5.29 0.25 4.47
CA TYR A 95 5.38 -0.90 5.37
C TYR A 95 6.81 -1.44 5.42
N PHE A 96 7.45 -1.65 4.26
CA PHE A 96 8.84 -2.09 4.17
C PHE A 96 9.79 -1.11 4.87
N TYR A 97 9.62 0.20 4.66
CA TYR A 97 10.40 1.23 5.35
C TYR A 97 10.28 1.14 6.88
N CYS A 98 9.09 0.88 7.41
CA CYS A 98 8.84 0.75 8.85
C CYS A 98 9.31 -0.59 9.42
N ASN A 99 9.46 -1.63 8.59
CA ASN A 99 9.71 -3.01 8.99
C ASN A 99 10.69 -3.71 8.02
N PRO A 100 11.94 -3.22 7.86
CA PRO A 100 12.85 -3.69 6.81
C PRO A 100 13.30 -5.14 6.97
N ASP A 101 13.25 -5.69 8.19
CA ASP A 101 13.72 -7.04 8.50
C ASP A 101 12.60 -8.10 8.45
N THR A 102 11.34 -7.71 8.26
CA THR A 102 10.19 -8.63 8.32
C THR A 102 10.00 -9.43 7.03
N ILE A 103 10.22 -8.79 5.87
CA ILE A 103 10.10 -9.39 4.53
C ILE A 103 11.32 -8.93 3.72
N ALA A 104 11.91 -9.82 2.93
CA ALA A 104 13.22 -9.60 2.31
C ALA A 104 13.29 -8.42 1.32
N SER A 105 12.16 -8.08 0.67
CA SER A 105 12.12 -7.00 -0.31
C SER A 105 10.78 -6.27 -0.33
N GLN A 106 10.80 -5.04 -0.85
CA GLN A 106 9.59 -4.25 -1.10
C GLN A 106 8.63 -4.97 -2.05
N ASP A 107 9.16 -5.64 -3.08
CA ASP A 107 8.36 -6.41 -4.03
C ASP A 107 7.68 -7.60 -3.34
N GLY A 108 8.39 -8.28 -2.42
CA GLY A 108 7.80 -9.31 -1.57
C GLY A 108 6.64 -8.79 -0.72
N VAL A 109 6.78 -7.61 -0.11
CA VAL A 109 5.70 -6.95 0.65
C VAL A 109 4.50 -6.65 -0.25
N HIS A 110 4.76 -6.17 -1.47
CA HIS A 110 3.70 -5.85 -2.42
C HIS A 110 2.96 -7.11 -2.89
N CYS A 111 3.67 -8.18 -3.24
CA CYS A 111 3.09 -9.46 -3.58
C CYS A 111 2.19 -10.01 -2.46
N LEU A 112 2.66 -9.98 -1.21
CA LEU A 112 1.84 -10.40 -0.07
C LEU A 112 0.64 -9.49 0.16
N THR A 113 0.79 -8.17 -0.02
CA THR A 113 -0.32 -7.23 0.06
C THR A 113 -1.41 -7.56 -0.95
N CYS A 114 -1.04 -7.80 -2.21
CA CYS A 114 -1.99 -8.19 -3.26
C CYS A 114 -2.62 -9.55 -2.98
N ALA A 115 -1.84 -10.51 -2.46
CA ALA A 115 -2.35 -11.82 -2.05
C ALA A 115 -3.40 -11.71 -0.93
N ILE A 116 -3.19 -10.85 0.07
CA ILE A 116 -4.17 -10.57 1.13
C ILE A 116 -5.44 -9.95 0.54
N MET A 117 -5.32 -9.04 -0.43
CA MET A 117 -6.49 -8.42 -1.09
C MET A 117 -7.31 -9.45 -1.89
N LEU A 118 -6.65 -10.39 -2.56
CA LEU A 118 -7.29 -11.49 -3.26
C LEU A 118 -7.94 -12.48 -2.29
N LEU A 119 -7.23 -12.85 -1.23
CA LEU A 119 -7.73 -13.73 -0.18
C LEU A 119 -8.98 -13.14 0.49
N ASN A 120 -8.96 -11.86 0.86
CA ASN A 120 -10.11 -11.18 1.46
C ASN A 120 -11.32 -11.18 0.51
N THR A 121 -11.08 -11.01 -0.79
CA THR A 121 -12.14 -11.12 -1.81
C THR A 121 -12.70 -12.53 -1.90
N ASP A 122 -11.85 -13.55 -1.79
CA ASP A 122 -12.27 -14.95 -1.84
C ASP A 122 -13.04 -15.39 -0.59
N LEU A 123 -12.54 -15.04 0.60
CA LEU A 123 -13.12 -15.43 1.88
C LEU A 123 -14.43 -14.71 2.20
N HIS A 124 -14.57 -13.45 1.79
CA HIS A 124 -15.69 -12.58 2.18
C HIS A 124 -16.50 -12.03 1.00
N GLY A 125 -16.04 -12.20 -0.23
CA GLY A 125 -16.82 -11.84 -1.41
C GLY A 125 -18.02 -12.77 -1.63
N HIS A 126 -18.87 -12.41 -2.58
CA HIS A 126 -20.03 -13.22 -2.97
C HIS A 126 -19.64 -14.41 -3.88
N ASN A 127 -18.47 -15.01 -3.65
CA ASN A 127 -18.04 -16.19 -4.38
C ASN A 127 -18.90 -17.40 -3.96
N ILE A 128 -19.58 -18.01 -4.92
CA ILE A 128 -20.44 -19.21 -4.72
C ILE A 128 -19.58 -20.50 -4.63
N GLY A 129 -18.26 -20.38 -4.78
CA GLY A 129 -17.31 -21.50 -4.80
C GLY A 129 -16.71 -21.87 -3.43
N LYS A 130 -15.84 -22.88 -3.45
CA LYS A 130 -15.03 -23.29 -2.29
C LYS A 130 -14.03 -22.19 -1.95
N LYS A 131 -14.06 -21.73 -0.70
CA LYS A 131 -13.10 -20.76 -0.17
C LYS A 131 -11.69 -21.35 -0.08
N MET A 132 -10.69 -20.51 -0.33
CA MET A 132 -9.27 -20.83 -0.26
C MET A 132 -8.88 -21.23 1.17
N THR A 133 -8.37 -22.44 1.31
CA THR A 133 -7.79 -22.95 2.55
C THR A 133 -6.41 -22.36 2.80
N CYS A 134 -5.95 -22.39 4.06
CA CYS A 134 -4.60 -21.95 4.42
C CYS A 134 -3.51 -22.67 3.60
N GLN A 135 -3.70 -23.98 3.34
CA GLN A 135 -2.76 -24.76 2.53
C GLN A 135 -2.72 -24.30 1.07
N GLU A 136 -3.88 -24.01 0.48
CA GLU A 136 -3.97 -23.46 -0.88
C GLU A 136 -3.34 -22.05 -0.94
N PHE A 137 -3.54 -21.21 0.07
CA PHE A 137 -2.91 -19.89 0.15
C PHE A 137 -1.37 -19.99 0.19
N ILE A 138 -0.83 -20.89 1.00
CA ILE A 138 0.63 -21.13 1.07
C ILE A 138 1.15 -21.66 -0.26
N ALA A 139 0.47 -22.62 -0.88
CA ALA A 139 0.87 -23.20 -2.16
C ALA A 139 0.87 -22.14 -3.28
N ASN A 140 -0.12 -21.25 -3.31
CA ASN A 140 -0.23 -20.18 -4.31
C ASN A 140 0.89 -19.14 -4.22
N LEU A 141 1.58 -19.06 -3.07
CA LEU A 141 2.67 -18.10 -2.83
C LEU A 141 4.07 -18.71 -2.94
N GLN A 142 4.18 -19.99 -3.30
CA GLN A 142 5.48 -20.63 -3.52
C GLN A 142 6.23 -19.98 -4.68
N GLY A 143 7.50 -19.64 -4.46
CA GLY A 143 8.38 -18.99 -5.43
C GLY A 143 8.02 -17.54 -5.79
N VAL A 144 6.96 -16.96 -5.19
CA VAL A 144 6.52 -15.59 -5.50
C VAL A 144 7.48 -14.53 -4.94
N ASN A 145 8.25 -14.85 -3.89
CA ASN A 145 9.24 -13.94 -3.32
C ASN A 145 10.58 -14.04 -4.07
N GLU A 146 10.62 -13.55 -5.31
CA GLU A 146 11.85 -13.55 -6.14
C GLU A 146 12.46 -14.95 -6.32
N GLY A 147 11.61 -15.99 -6.42
CA GLY A 147 12.05 -17.39 -6.54
C GLY A 147 12.32 -18.10 -5.20
N VAL A 148 12.16 -17.40 -4.07
CA VAL A 148 12.22 -17.97 -2.72
C VAL A 148 10.80 -18.05 -2.13
N ASP A 149 10.59 -18.92 -1.15
CA ASP A 149 9.33 -19.02 -0.42
C ASP A 149 9.29 -18.05 0.77
N PHE A 150 8.11 -17.47 1.02
CA PHE A 150 7.86 -16.77 2.28
C PHE A 150 7.81 -17.76 3.46
N SER A 151 8.10 -17.28 4.68
CA SER A 151 7.95 -18.10 5.88
C SER A 151 6.51 -18.63 6.02
N LYS A 152 6.36 -19.94 6.20
CA LYS A 152 5.04 -20.57 6.36
C LYS A 152 4.27 -20.01 7.56
N ASP A 153 4.97 -19.65 8.63
CA ASP A 153 4.31 -19.11 9.83
C ASP A 153 3.81 -17.69 9.60
N LEU A 154 4.54 -16.88 8.82
CA LEU A 154 4.04 -15.58 8.34
C LEU A 154 2.77 -15.78 7.50
N LEU A 155 2.77 -16.71 6.54
CA LEU A 155 1.62 -16.95 5.67
C LEU A 155 0.38 -17.45 6.42
N LYS A 156 0.55 -18.27 7.45
CA LYS A 156 -0.55 -18.71 8.32
C LYS A 156 -1.17 -17.53 9.07
N VAL A 157 -0.33 -16.69 9.69
CA VAL A 157 -0.79 -15.49 10.42
C VAL A 157 -1.54 -14.52 9.51
N LEU A 158 -1.17 -14.42 8.23
CA LEU A 158 -1.87 -13.57 7.26
C LEU A 158 -3.19 -14.18 6.75
N TRP A 159 -3.36 -15.50 6.84
CA TRP A 159 -4.57 -16.19 6.40
C TRP A 159 -5.66 -16.22 7.49
N ASP A 160 -5.25 -16.36 8.75
CA ASP A 160 -6.13 -16.36 9.93
C ASP A 160 -6.81 -14.99 10.17
#